data_AF-A0A7Y8IZD3-F1
#
_entry.id   AF-A0A7Y8IZD3-F1
#
_cell.length_a   1.000
_cell.length_b   1.000
_cell.length_c   1.000
_cell.angle_alpha   90.00
_cell.angle_beta   90.00
_cell.angle_gamma   90.00
#
_symmetry.space_group_name_H-M   'P 1'
#
loop_
_entity.id
_entity.type
_entity.pdbx_description
1 polymer ?
#
loop_
_entity_poly.entity_id
_entity_poly.type
_entity_poly.pdbx_seq_one_letter_code
_entity_poly.pdbx_strand_id
1 'polypeptide(L)'
;RKASKAPAKIQTRVVTLAELQSEIKAGEVRALAEAPAELTVAFEKIIEAAGIPTPASGWNIEKLSRLLGTDPFKDQPRDAVQRRILEVLSADKVDPEDLVKDAMARDQALDAFEKHAERKMMNRMTALERKAAEVKAKIVELQKEGARLEALVSEERKRWLAWQRRKRAHERELARAVGYLIDRPVVTTEEDPA
;
A
#
# COMPACT_ATOMS: atom_id res chain seq x y z
N ARG A 1 -28.70 62.62 9.20
CA ARG A 1 -27.49 62.46 8.37
C ARG A 1 -26.65 61.33 8.98
N LYS A 2 -26.57 60.16 8.34
CA LYS A 2 -25.70 59.05 8.77
C LYS A 2 -24.36 59.18 8.05
N ALA A 3 -23.26 59.18 8.80
CA ALA A 3 -21.91 59.31 8.28
C ALA A 3 -21.49 58.03 7.55
N SER A 4 -21.09 58.18 6.29
CA SER A 4 -20.50 57.13 5.46
C SER A 4 -19.07 56.85 5.94
N LYS A 5 -18.79 55.63 6.36
CA LYS A 5 -17.44 55.15 6.72
C LYS A 5 -16.59 55.11 5.44
N ALA A 6 -15.44 55.78 5.44
CA ALA A 6 -14.57 55.88 4.26
C ALA A 6 -14.04 54.48 3.85
N PRO A 7 -13.86 54.22 2.55
CA PRO A 7 -13.37 52.93 2.06
C PRO A 7 -11.92 52.71 2.48
N ALA A 8 -11.62 51.53 3.04
CA ALA A 8 -10.27 51.13 3.38
C ALA A 8 -9.41 51.04 2.11
N LYS A 9 -8.29 51.77 2.08
CA LYS A 9 -7.33 51.70 0.96
C LYS A 9 -6.59 50.37 1.04
N ILE A 10 -6.82 49.48 0.09
CA ILE A 10 -6.06 48.24 -0.05
C ILE A 10 -4.66 48.62 -0.56
N GLN A 11 -3.63 48.47 0.29
CA GLN A 11 -2.24 48.59 -0.13
C GLN A 11 -1.74 47.21 -0.55
N THR A 12 -1.34 47.08 -1.81
CA THR A 12 -0.68 45.88 -2.34
C THR A 12 0.83 45.99 -2.12
N ARG A 13 1.41 45.00 -1.41
CA ARG A 13 2.86 44.81 -1.29
C ARG A 13 3.27 43.57 -2.09
N VAL A 14 4.43 43.64 -2.76
CA VAL A 14 5.06 42.47 -3.38
C VAL A 14 5.87 41.73 -2.31
N VAL A 15 5.68 40.42 -2.19
CA VAL A 15 6.34 39.55 -1.20
C VAL A 15 6.92 38.36 -1.93
N THR A 16 8.10 37.87 -1.52
CA THR A 16 8.71 36.69 -2.17
C THR A 16 8.24 35.38 -1.54
N LEU A 17 8.26 34.28 -2.30
CA LEU A 17 7.92 32.93 -1.80
C LEU A 17 8.79 32.52 -0.60
N ALA A 18 10.06 32.91 -0.61
CA ALA A 18 10.99 32.62 0.49
C ALA A 18 10.62 33.37 1.79
N GLU A 19 10.08 34.60 1.68
CA GLU A 19 9.61 35.38 2.84
C GLU A 19 8.33 34.80 3.48
N LEU A 20 7.60 33.97 2.74
CA LEU A 20 6.37 33.31 3.18
C LEU A 20 6.62 31.87 3.70
N GLN A 21 7.82 31.33 3.56
CA GLN A 21 8.16 30.01 4.08
C GLN A 21 8.36 30.06 5.60
N SER A 22 7.61 29.23 6.32
CA SER A 22 7.81 29.00 7.75
C SER A 22 8.72 27.80 7.97
N GLU A 23 9.60 27.86 8.97
CA GLU A 23 10.36 26.67 9.40
C GLU A 23 9.40 25.64 10.01
N ILE A 24 9.32 24.46 9.38
CA ILE A 24 8.61 23.29 9.92
C ILE A 24 9.59 22.32 10.56
N LYS A 25 9.12 21.58 11.56
CA LYS A 25 9.88 20.49 12.19
C LYS A 25 9.86 19.22 11.35
N ALA A 26 10.56 19.24 10.22
CA ALA A 26 10.58 18.12 9.26
C ALA A 26 11.01 16.76 9.88
N GLY A 27 11.82 16.77 10.94
CA GLY A 27 12.23 15.56 11.65
C GLY A 27 11.10 14.84 12.39
N GLU A 28 10.20 15.58 13.04
CA GLU A 28 9.05 15.02 13.76
C GLU A 28 7.99 14.51 12.77
N VAL A 29 7.75 15.24 11.67
CA VAL A 29 6.88 14.80 10.56
C VAL A 29 7.39 13.49 9.94
N ARG A 30 8.70 13.38 9.72
CA ARG A 30 9.32 12.16 9.22
C ARG A 30 9.12 10.98 10.17
N ALA A 31 9.24 11.18 11.48
CA ALA A 31 9.03 10.11 12.46
C ALA A 31 7.60 9.55 12.39
N LEU A 32 6.59 10.40 12.16
CA LEU A 32 5.23 9.93 11.92
C LEU A 32 5.10 9.11 10.63
N ALA A 33 5.77 9.52 9.55
CA ALA A 33 5.76 8.77 8.29
C ALA A 33 6.48 7.41 8.42
N GLU A 34 7.42 7.26 9.35
CA GLU A 34 8.10 6.01 9.63
C GLU A 34 7.25 5.03 10.48
N ALA A 35 6.17 5.49 11.13
CA ALA A 35 5.29 4.66 11.94
C ALA A 35 4.56 3.55 11.12
N PRO A 36 4.26 2.37 11.69
CA PRO A 36 3.71 1.23 10.95
C PRO A 36 2.39 1.46 10.19
N ALA A 37 1.60 2.45 10.61
CA ALA A 37 0.30 2.80 10.04
C ALA A 37 0.28 4.24 9.52
N GLU A 38 1.30 4.63 8.76
CA GLU A 38 1.51 6.00 8.30
C GLU A 38 0.31 6.55 7.52
N LEU A 39 -0.36 5.75 6.69
CA LEU A 39 -1.51 6.19 5.89
C LEU A 39 -2.79 6.42 6.72
N THR A 40 -2.76 6.09 8.01
CA THR A 40 -3.88 6.32 8.94
C THR A 40 -3.63 7.50 9.87
N VAL A 41 -2.48 8.17 9.75
CA VAL A 41 -2.16 9.35 10.54
C VAL A 41 -3.07 10.49 10.09
N ALA A 42 -3.88 11.00 11.01
CA ALA A 42 -4.74 12.15 10.77
C ALA A 42 -3.91 13.39 10.44
N PHE A 43 -4.39 14.24 9.53
CA PHE A 43 -3.66 15.43 9.08
C PHE A 43 -3.33 16.38 10.23
N GLU A 44 -4.23 16.52 11.21
CA GLU A 44 -4.01 17.34 12.40
C GLU A 44 -2.75 16.93 13.17
N LYS A 45 -2.47 15.63 13.24
CA LYS A 45 -1.25 15.11 13.89
C LYS A 45 0.01 15.42 13.08
N ILE A 46 -0.09 15.42 11.75
CA ILE A 46 1.02 15.80 10.87
C ILE A 46 1.34 17.28 11.05
N ILE A 47 0.31 18.13 11.09
CA ILE A 47 0.45 19.57 11.33
C ILE A 47 1.01 19.86 12.73
N GLU A 48 0.53 19.15 13.75
CA GLU A 48 1.05 19.25 15.13
C GLU A 48 2.53 18.87 15.21
N ALA A 49 2.91 17.74 14.60
CA ALA A 49 4.31 17.31 14.55
C ALA A 49 5.19 18.25 13.72
N ALA A 50 4.64 18.94 12.72
CA ALA A 50 5.37 19.99 12.02
C ALA A 50 5.65 21.22 12.89
N GLY A 51 5.06 21.29 14.10
CA GLY A 51 5.25 22.39 15.04
C GLY A 51 4.54 23.67 14.60
N ILE A 52 3.54 23.56 13.72
CA ILE A 52 2.81 24.71 13.18
C ILE A 52 1.91 25.26 14.29
N PRO A 53 2.17 26.47 14.79
CA PRO A 53 1.44 27.01 15.93
C PRO A 53 0.01 27.35 15.55
N THR A 54 -0.92 27.18 16.50
CA THR A 54 -2.26 27.74 16.34
C THR A 54 -2.19 29.25 16.61
N PRO A 55 -2.58 30.11 15.67
CA PRO A 55 -2.45 31.56 15.85
C PRO A 55 -3.30 32.07 17.01
N ALA A 56 -2.74 32.98 17.83
CA ALA A 56 -3.42 33.58 18.98
C ALA A 56 -4.66 34.41 18.58
N SER A 57 -4.70 34.90 17.35
CA SER A 57 -5.89 35.55 16.74
C SER A 57 -7.06 34.60 16.55
N GLY A 58 -6.84 33.28 16.70
CA GLY A 58 -7.82 32.25 16.40
C GLY A 58 -8.17 32.16 14.92
N TRP A 59 -7.37 32.78 14.04
CA TRP A 59 -7.50 32.71 12.59
C TRP A 59 -6.42 31.82 12.00
N ASN A 60 -6.83 30.82 11.22
CA ASN A 60 -5.97 29.94 10.44
C ASN A 60 -6.65 29.62 9.10
N ILE A 61 -5.94 28.97 8.18
CA ILE A 61 -6.48 28.68 6.85
C ILE A 61 -7.71 27.78 6.89
N GLU A 62 -7.80 26.86 7.86
CA GLU A 62 -8.94 25.96 8.04
C GLU A 62 -10.20 26.70 8.49
N LYS A 63 -10.07 27.69 9.37
CA LYS A 63 -11.17 28.57 9.77
C LYS A 63 -11.62 29.42 8.59
N LEU A 64 -10.69 29.95 7.80
CA LEU A 64 -11.05 30.67 6.58
C LEU A 64 -11.77 29.75 5.57
N SER A 65 -11.27 28.54 5.36
CA SER A 65 -11.92 27.53 4.49
C SER A 65 -13.34 27.20 4.95
N ARG A 66 -13.53 26.96 6.26
CA ARG A 66 -14.87 26.76 6.85
C ARG A 66 -15.78 27.97 6.65
N LEU A 67 -15.27 29.18 6.83
CA LEU A 67 -16.04 30.41 6.63
C LEU A 67 -16.47 30.56 5.16
N LEU A 68 -15.57 30.32 4.21
CA LEU A 68 -15.87 30.35 2.78
C LEU A 68 -16.92 29.31 2.36
N GLY A 69 -17.02 28.20 3.11
CA GLY A 69 -18.05 27.19 2.91
C GLY A 69 -19.45 27.56 3.43
N THR A 70 -19.62 28.69 4.12
CA THR A 70 -20.91 29.13 4.65
C THR A 70 -21.74 29.90 3.61
N ASP A 71 -23.08 29.87 3.73
CA ASP A 71 -24.02 30.53 2.83
C ASP A 71 -23.72 32.02 2.52
N PRO A 72 -23.18 32.85 3.45
CA PRO A 72 -22.81 34.24 3.15
C PRO A 72 -21.72 34.43 2.10
N PHE A 73 -20.96 33.40 1.75
CA PHE A 73 -19.87 33.43 0.76
C PHE A 73 -20.08 32.43 -0.38
N LYS A 74 -20.94 31.44 -0.17
CA LYS A 74 -21.35 30.47 -1.18
C LYS A 74 -22.00 31.19 -2.37
N ASP A 75 -21.65 30.76 -3.58
CA ASP A 75 -22.19 31.26 -4.86
C ASP A 75 -21.96 32.76 -5.15
N GLN A 76 -21.10 33.45 -4.38
CA GLN A 76 -20.70 34.82 -4.66
C GLN A 76 -19.50 34.89 -5.61
N PRO A 77 -19.41 35.95 -6.45
CA PRO A 77 -18.25 36.16 -7.30
C PRO A 77 -16.98 36.38 -6.47
N ARG A 78 -15.86 35.80 -6.93
CA ARG A 78 -14.56 35.81 -6.24
C ARG A 78 -14.14 37.18 -5.71
N ASP A 79 -14.34 38.23 -6.49
CA ASP A 79 -13.93 39.59 -6.10
C ASP A 79 -14.76 40.15 -4.94
N ALA A 80 -16.05 39.81 -4.87
CA ALA A 80 -16.92 40.21 -3.76
C ALA A 80 -16.54 39.46 -2.48
N VAL A 81 -16.26 38.16 -2.59
CA VAL A 81 -15.77 37.32 -1.49
C VAL A 81 -14.44 37.85 -0.98
N GLN A 82 -13.48 38.15 -1.86
CA GLN A 82 -12.17 38.66 -1.50
C GLN A 82 -12.26 39.97 -0.71
N ARG A 83 -13.04 40.95 -1.20
CA ARG A 83 -13.24 42.23 -0.49
C ARG A 83 -13.82 42.01 0.90
N ARG A 84 -14.85 41.17 1.01
CA ARG A 84 -15.53 40.90 2.27
C ARG A 84 -14.65 40.16 3.28
N ILE A 85 -13.83 39.21 2.82
CA ILE A 85 -12.84 38.55 3.67
C ILE A 85 -11.78 39.54 4.16
N LEU A 86 -11.24 40.39 3.29
CA LEU A 86 -10.27 41.41 3.71
C LEU A 86 -10.85 42.39 4.74
N GLU A 87 -12.13 42.75 4.61
CA GLU A 87 -12.84 43.55 5.61
C GLU A 87 -12.96 42.83 6.96
N VAL A 88 -13.32 41.54 6.96
CA VAL A 88 -13.41 40.71 8.18
C VAL A 88 -12.04 40.58 8.86
N LEU A 89 -10.99 40.25 8.10
CA LEU A 89 -9.64 40.12 8.63
C LEU A 89 -9.13 41.45 9.19
N SER A 90 -9.41 42.57 8.50
CA SER A 90 -9.04 43.91 8.98
C SER A 90 -9.77 44.28 10.28
N ALA A 91 -11.05 43.94 10.41
CA ALA A 91 -11.82 44.16 11.65
C ALA A 91 -11.23 43.37 12.84
N ASP A 92 -10.76 42.16 12.59
CA ASP A 92 -10.13 41.27 13.57
C ASP A 92 -8.62 41.53 13.74
N LYS A 93 -8.06 42.51 13.02
CA LYS A 93 -6.63 42.87 13.02
C LYS A 93 -5.70 41.71 12.65
N VAL A 94 -6.12 40.86 11.71
CA VAL A 94 -5.34 39.74 11.18
C VAL A 94 -4.69 40.14 9.86
N ASP A 95 -3.40 39.89 9.71
CA ASP A 95 -2.70 40.08 8.44
C ASP A 95 -3.02 38.93 7.49
N PRO A 96 -3.51 39.19 6.25
CA PRO A 96 -3.65 38.17 5.24
C PRO A 96 -2.34 37.40 4.95
N GLU A 97 -1.18 38.03 5.13
CA GLU A 97 0.13 37.39 4.98
C GLU A 97 0.30 36.21 5.95
N ASP A 98 -0.18 36.35 7.19
CA ASP A 98 -0.09 35.29 8.21
C ASP A 98 -0.93 34.06 7.84
N LEU A 99 -2.08 34.26 7.20
CA LEU A 99 -2.93 33.16 6.72
C LEU A 99 -2.31 32.45 5.51
N VAL A 100 -1.63 33.18 4.64
CA VAL A 100 -0.88 32.58 3.52
C VAL A 100 0.30 31.77 4.06
N LYS A 101 1.04 32.29 5.04
CA LYS A 101 2.12 31.56 5.72
C LYS A 101 1.62 30.29 6.40
N ASP A 102 0.50 30.34 7.13
CA ASP A 102 -0.12 29.16 7.75
C ASP A 102 -0.53 28.12 6.69
N ALA A 103 -1.12 28.55 5.56
CA ALA A 103 -1.47 27.65 4.47
C ALA A 103 -0.25 26.95 3.87
N MET A 104 0.80 27.71 3.55
CA MET A 104 2.06 27.19 3.01
C MET A 104 2.76 26.25 3.99
N ALA A 105 2.75 26.59 5.29
CA ALA A 105 3.34 25.75 6.34
C ALA A 105 2.68 24.37 6.38
N ARG A 106 1.34 24.35 6.36
CA ARG A 106 0.54 23.12 6.42
C ARG A 106 0.76 22.26 5.18
N ASP A 107 0.76 22.87 4.01
CA ASP A 107 1.04 22.22 2.74
C ASP A 107 2.44 21.57 2.75
N GLN A 108 3.46 22.34 3.14
CA GLN A 108 4.83 21.84 3.25
C GLN A 108 4.96 20.68 4.26
N ALA A 109 4.21 20.71 5.36
CA ALA A 109 4.17 19.62 6.33
C ALA A 109 3.58 18.33 5.72
N LEU A 110 2.50 18.46 4.95
CA LEU A 110 1.87 17.34 4.25
C LEU A 110 2.78 16.77 3.17
N ASP A 111 3.40 17.62 2.35
CA ASP A 111 4.37 17.22 1.32
C ASP A 111 5.58 16.47 1.92
N ALA A 112 6.10 16.97 3.03
CA ALA A 112 7.20 16.33 3.74
C ALA A 112 6.79 14.94 4.23
N PHE A 113 5.60 14.82 4.81
CA PHE A 113 5.05 13.53 5.24
C PHE A 113 4.88 12.56 4.07
N GLU A 114 4.22 13.02 2.99
CA GLU A 114 3.93 12.22 1.79
C GLU A 114 5.22 11.65 1.19
N LYS A 115 6.24 12.49 0.97
CA LYS A 115 7.52 12.06 0.40
C LYS A 115 8.18 10.92 1.19
N HIS A 116 8.03 10.91 2.51
CA HIS A 116 8.56 9.86 3.37
C HIS A 116 7.68 8.60 3.36
N ALA A 117 6.36 8.78 3.46
CA ALA A 117 5.39 7.70 3.43
C ALA A 117 5.42 6.94 2.08
N GLU A 118 5.48 7.67 0.97
CA GLU A 118 5.59 7.14 -0.39
C GLU A 118 6.83 6.27 -0.53
N ARG A 119 8.01 6.80 -0.18
CA ARG A 119 9.28 6.06 -0.25
C ARG A 119 9.22 4.75 0.53
N LYS A 120 8.69 4.81 1.75
CA LYS A 120 8.54 3.63 2.60
C LYS A 120 7.56 2.62 2.01
N MET A 121 6.44 3.09 1.47
CA MET A 121 5.45 2.24 0.78
C MET A 121 6.06 1.57 -0.46
N MET A 122 6.74 2.31 -1.32
CA MET A 122 7.39 1.77 -2.50
C MET A 122 8.43 0.71 -2.15
N ASN A 123 9.26 0.96 -1.13
CA ASN A 123 10.22 -0.03 -0.64
C ASN A 123 9.53 -1.31 -0.16
N ARG A 124 8.41 -1.22 0.58
CA ARG A 124 7.62 -2.38 0.99
C ARG A 124 7.03 -3.11 -0.21
N MET A 125 6.49 -2.39 -1.18
CA MET A 125 5.87 -2.97 -2.38
C MET A 125 6.91 -3.74 -3.21
N THR A 126 8.06 -3.15 -3.48
CA THR A 126 9.17 -3.81 -4.19
C THR A 126 9.67 -5.05 -3.43
N ALA A 127 9.76 -4.99 -2.10
CA ALA A 127 10.15 -6.15 -1.30
C ALA A 127 9.12 -7.29 -1.37
N LEU A 128 7.83 -6.96 -1.39
CA LEU A 128 6.76 -7.94 -1.55
C LEU A 128 6.74 -8.55 -2.95
N GLU A 129 6.91 -7.74 -4.00
CA GLU A 129 7.01 -8.20 -5.39
C GLU A 129 8.18 -9.16 -5.57
N ARG A 130 9.34 -8.83 -5.01
CA ARG A 130 10.52 -9.71 -5.03
C ARG A 130 10.23 -11.04 -4.34
N LYS A 131 9.65 -11.02 -3.12
CA LYS A 131 9.26 -12.25 -2.42
C LYS A 131 8.25 -13.08 -3.21
N ALA A 132 7.28 -12.42 -3.84
CA ALA A 132 6.29 -13.10 -4.69
C ALA A 132 6.96 -13.76 -5.90
N ALA A 133 7.94 -13.11 -6.53
CA ALA A 133 8.71 -13.69 -7.62
C ALA A 133 9.55 -14.89 -7.17
N GLU A 134 10.22 -14.81 -6.02
CA GLU A 134 10.98 -15.92 -5.43
C GLU A 134 10.08 -17.12 -5.12
N VAL A 135 8.90 -16.90 -4.55
CA VAL A 135 7.91 -17.96 -4.30
C VAL A 135 7.42 -18.59 -5.61
N LYS A 136 7.12 -17.79 -6.63
CA LYS A 136 6.71 -18.29 -7.96
C LYS A 136 7.80 -19.17 -8.59
N ALA A 137 9.07 -18.75 -8.51
CA ALA A 137 10.18 -19.55 -9.02
C ALA A 137 10.28 -20.90 -8.30
N LYS A 138 10.10 -20.91 -6.97
CA LYS A 138 10.10 -22.16 -6.18
C LYS A 138 8.93 -23.08 -6.52
N ILE A 139 7.75 -22.53 -6.83
CA ILE A 139 6.60 -23.31 -7.29
C ILE A 139 6.94 -24.03 -8.60
N VAL A 140 7.55 -23.35 -9.57
CA VAL A 140 7.93 -23.95 -10.86
C VAL A 140 8.93 -25.09 -10.67
N GLU A 141 9.96 -24.89 -9.84
CA GLU A 141 10.95 -25.94 -9.56
C GLU A 141 10.31 -27.17 -8.88
N LEU A 142 9.43 -26.95 -7.89
CA LEU A 142 8.72 -28.03 -7.22
C LEU A 142 7.76 -28.77 -8.15
N GLN A 143 7.09 -28.07 -9.07
CA GLN A 143 6.25 -28.70 -10.08
C GLN A 143 7.06 -29.58 -11.04
N LYS A 144 8.24 -29.11 -11.46
CA LYS A 144 9.15 -29.88 -12.31
C LYS A 144 9.65 -31.14 -11.61
N GLU A 145 10.03 -31.03 -10.34
CA GLU A 145 10.45 -32.20 -9.56
C GLU A 145 9.30 -33.17 -9.32
N GLY A 146 8.09 -32.66 -9.06
CA GLY A 146 6.87 -33.47 -8.96
C GLY A 146 6.61 -34.29 -10.22
N ALA A 147 6.63 -33.65 -11.39
CA ALA A 147 6.47 -34.33 -12.68
C ALA A 147 7.55 -35.39 -12.94
N ARG A 148 8.80 -35.12 -12.52
CA ARG A 148 9.90 -36.08 -12.63
C ARG A 148 9.66 -37.31 -11.75
N LEU A 149 9.24 -37.11 -10.50
CA LEU A 149 8.96 -38.22 -9.58
C LEU A 149 7.77 -39.05 -10.06
N GLU A 150 6.72 -38.43 -10.59
CA GLU A 150 5.58 -39.12 -11.19
C GLU A 150 6.01 -40.01 -12.37
N ALA A 151 6.89 -39.49 -13.24
CA ALA A 151 7.44 -40.26 -14.35
C ALA A 151 8.26 -41.47 -13.84
N LEU A 152 9.09 -41.28 -12.82
CA LEU A 152 9.86 -42.37 -12.21
C LEU A 152 8.95 -43.44 -11.59
N VAL A 153 7.91 -43.03 -10.86
CA VAL A 153 6.91 -43.95 -10.29
C VAL A 153 6.21 -44.74 -11.40
N SER A 154 5.86 -44.09 -12.52
CA SER A 154 5.25 -44.76 -13.67
C SER A 154 6.17 -45.83 -14.27
N GLU A 155 7.46 -45.50 -14.44
CA GLU A 155 8.45 -46.46 -14.95
C GLU A 155 8.69 -47.63 -13.99
N GLU A 156 8.80 -47.37 -12.69
CA GLU A 156 8.93 -48.44 -11.69
C GLU A 156 7.71 -49.35 -11.66
N ARG A 157 6.50 -48.80 -11.80
CA ARG A 157 5.28 -49.62 -11.93
C ARG A 157 5.31 -50.50 -13.18
N LYS A 158 5.76 -49.97 -14.32
CA LYS A 158 5.91 -50.77 -15.56
C LYS A 158 6.93 -51.90 -15.37
N ARG A 159 8.08 -51.63 -14.74
CA ARG A 159 9.12 -52.63 -14.43
C ARG A 159 8.58 -53.73 -13.53
N TRP A 160 7.85 -53.35 -12.48
CA TRP A 160 7.21 -54.30 -11.56
C TRP A 160 6.23 -55.22 -12.29
N LEU A 161 5.32 -54.67 -13.09
CA LEU A 161 4.36 -55.46 -13.86
C LEU A 161 5.06 -56.40 -14.86
N ALA A 162 6.13 -55.93 -15.51
CA ALA A 162 6.92 -56.77 -16.42
C ALA A 162 7.62 -57.92 -15.67
N TRP A 163 8.15 -57.67 -14.48
CA TRP A 163 8.73 -58.71 -13.64
C TRP A 163 7.69 -59.71 -13.17
N GLN A 164 6.51 -59.25 -12.70
CA GLN A 164 5.42 -60.15 -12.30
C GLN A 164 4.99 -61.07 -13.44
N ARG A 165 4.88 -60.56 -14.67
CA ARG A 165 4.57 -61.39 -15.85
C ARG A 165 5.62 -62.48 -16.08
N ARG A 166 6.91 -62.14 -16.00
CA ARG A 166 8.01 -63.12 -16.13
C ARG A 166 7.98 -64.16 -15.02
N LYS A 167 7.75 -63.73 -13.77
CA LYS A 167 7.62 -64.62 -12.62
C LYS A 167 6.49 -65.62 -12.85
N ARG A 168 5.28 -65.16 -13.21
CA ARG A 168 4.13 -66.04 -13.48
C ARG A 168 4.39 -67.02 -14.63
N ALA A 169 5.06 -66.58 -15.69
CA ALA A 169 5.45 -67.47 -16.78
C ALA A 169 6.38 -68.60 -16.29
N HIS A 170 7.38 -68.26 -15.49
CA HIS A 170 8.29 -69.23 -14.90
C HIS A 170 7.60 -70.17 -13.89
N GLU A 171 6.70 -69.66 -13.05
CA GLU A 171 5.90 -70.49 -12.14
C GLU A 171 5.04 -71.51 -12.90
N ARG A 172 4.45 -71.13 -14.04
CA ARG A 172 3.73 -72.07 -14.91
C ARG A 172 4.64 -73.14 -15.51
N GLU A 173 5.87 -72.79 -15.90
CA GLU A 173 6.86 -73.76 -16.38
C GLU A 173 7.24 -74.76 -15.29
N LEU A 174 7.52 -74.28 -14.08
CA LEU A 174 7.84 -75.13 -12.93
C LEU A 174 6.66 -76.01 -12.54
N ALA A 175 5.44 -75.47 -12.47
CA ALA A 175 4.23 -76.22 -12.18
C ALA A 175 4.02 -77.35 -13.21
N ARG A 176 4.23 -77.05 -14.50
CA ARG A 176 4.17 -78.06 -15.57
C ARG A 176 5.22 -79.16 -15.37
N ALA A 177 6.46 -78.81 -15.02
CA ALA A 177 7.52 -79.78 -14.79
C ALA A 177 7.22 -80.69 -13.58
N VAL A 178 6.77 -80.10 -12.46
CA VAL A 178 6.40 -80.83 -11.24
C VAL A 178 5.19 -81.73 -11.46
N GLY A 179 4.24 -81.33 -12.33
CA GLY A 179 3.07 -82.14 -12.68
C GLY A 179 3.41 -83.51 -13.30
N TYR A 180 4.62 -83.70 -13.85
CA TYR A 180 5.08 -85.03 -14.30
C TYR A 180 5.59 -85.92 -13.16
N LEU A 181 5.86 -85.33 -11.98
CA LEU A 181 6.42 -86.03 -10.82
C LEU A 181 5.35 -86.29 -9.75
N ILE A 182 4.42 -85.35 -9.55
CA ILE A 182 3.44 -85.39 -8.46
C ILE A 182 2.11 -84.77 -8.93
N ASP A 183 0.99 -85.45 -8.68
CA ASP A 183 -0.36 -85.00 -9.06
C ASP A 183 -0.94 -83.87 -8.16
N ARG A 184 -0.16 -83.34 -7.21
CA ARG A 184 -0.59 -82.27 -6.28
C ARG A 184 0.06 -80.94 -6.65
N PRO A 185 -0.67 -79.81 -6.63
CA PRO A 185 -0.08 -78.50 -6.91
C PRO A 185 0.85 -78.07 -5.77
N VAL A 186 2.15 -77.97 -6.05
CA VAL A 186 3.18 -77.50 -5.09
C VAL A 186 3.71 -76.11 -5.45
N VAL A 187 3.51 -75.67 -6.69
CA VAL A 187 3.92 -74.34 -7.18
C VAL A 187 2.71 -73.41 -7.21
N THR A 188 2.88 -72.18 -6.72
CA THR A 188 1.83 -71.16 -6.75
C THR A 188 1.60 -70.70 -8.19
N THR A 189 0.43 -71.00 -8.75
CA THR A 189 -0.04 -70.42 -10.01
C THR A 189 -1.23 -69.53 -9.69
N GLU A 190 -0.99 -68.23 -9.50
CA GLU A 190 -2.09 -67.26 -9.50
C GLU A 190 -2.72 -67.26 -10.91
N GLU A 191 -3.99 -67.63 -11.02
CA GLU A 191 -4.79 -67.38 -12.23
C GLU A 191 -5.06 -65.88 -12.35
N ASP A 192 -4.99 -65.34 -13.57
CA ASP A 192 -5.25 -63.92 -13.81
C ASP A 192 -6.70 -63.58 -13.36
N PRO A 193 -6.92 -62.50 -12.58
CA PRO A 193 -8.26 -61.97 -12.42
C PRO A 193 -8.73 -61.48 -13.80
N ALA A 194 -9.90 -61.97 -14.22
CA ALA A 194 -10.58 -61.64 -15.47
C ALA A 194 -10.81 -60.12 -15.62
#